data_AF-A0A958D342-F1
#
_entry.id   AF-A0A958D342-F1
#
_cell.length_a   1.000
_cell.length_b   1.000
_cell.length_c   1.000
_cell.angle_alpha   90.00
_cell.angle_beta   90.00
_cell.angle_gamma   90.00
#
_symmetry.space_group_name_H-M   'P 1'
#
loop_
_entity.id
_entity.type
_entity.pdbx_description
1 polymer ?
#
loop_
_entity_poly.entity_id
_entity_poly.type
_entity_poly.pdbx_seq_one_letter_code
_entity_poly.pdbx_strand_id
1 'polypeptide(L)' 'MVMNGLAGRYAECITEKNGTLIRYDIVDDLRKMYDVLEDETIKTLALKLIETEDDLKYRKKYAGLWRGV' A
#
# COMPACT_ATOMS: atom_id res chain seq x y z
N MET A 1 -9.53 11.62 7.29
CA MET A 1 -8.75 10.74 8.21
C MET A 1 -7.57 10.18 7.43
N VAL A 2 -6.42 9.97 8.09
CA VAL A 2 -5.12 9.70 7.41
C VAL A 2 -5.18 8.52 6.44
N MET A 3 -5.82 7.40 6.84
CA MET A 3 -5.95 6.19 6.01
C MET A 3 -6.66 6.43 4.67
N ASN A 4 -7.75 7.21 4.68
CA ASN A 4 -8.46 7.57 3.45
C ASN A 4 -7.60 8.48 2.55
N GLY A 5 -6.78 9.35 3.15
CA GLY A 5 -5.83 10.18 2.43
C GLY A 5 -4.74 9.35 1.74
N LEU A 6 -4.17 8.36 2.43
CA LEU A 6 -3.19 7.43 1.86
C LEU A 6 -3.80 6.59 0.72
N ALA A 7 -5.02 6.10 0.89
CA ALA A 7 -5.73 5.37 -0.15
C ALA A 7 -5.98 6.23 -1.41
N GLY A 8 -6.42 7.48 -1.22
CA GLY A 8 -6.58 8.45 -2.32
C GLY A 8 -5.25 8.71 -3.03
N ARG A 9 -4.20 8.99 -2.25
CA ARG A 9 -2.85 9.24 -2.79
C ARG A 9 -2.31 8.08 -3.63
N TYR A 10 -2.54 6.85 -3.20
CA TYR A 10 -2.15 5.62 -3.90
C TYR A 10 -2.80 5.51 -5.29
N ALA A 11 -4.07 5.90 -5.40
CA ALA A 11 -4.80 5.91 -6.66
C ALA A 11 -4.34 7.06 -7.58
N GLU A 12 -4.24 8.27 -7.03
CA GLU A 12 -3.94 9.50 -7.76
C GLU A 12 -2.53 9.51 -8.37
N CYS A 13 -1.54 8.87 -7.72
CA CYS A 13 -0.15 8.90 -8.17
C CYS A 13 0.13 8.12 -9.46
N ILE A 14 -0.86 7.45 -10.05
CA ILE A 14 -0.67 6.56 -11.22
C ILE A 14 -0.07 7.28 -12.43
N THR A 15 -0.36 8.56 -12.61
CA THR A 15 0.12 9.37 -13.75
C THR A 15 1.45 10.06 -13.45
N GLU A 16 1.95 9.95 -12.23
CA GLU A 16 3.18 10.62 -11.81
C GLU A 16 4.41 9.80 -12.20
N LYS A 17 5.51 10.51 -12.53
CA LYS A 17 6.80 9.90 -12.88
C LYS A 17 7.26 8.83 -11.86
N ASN A 18 6.99 9.05 -10.58
CA ASN A 18 7.40 8.19 -9.48
C ASN A 18 6.23 7.44 -8.83
N GLY A 19 5.11 7.24 -9.54
CA GLY A 19 3.90 6.63 -8.99
C GLY A 19 4.13 5.28 -8.31
N THR A 20 4.98 4.43 -8.88
CA THR A 20 5.30 3.12 -8.29
C THR A 20 6.12 3.20 -7.00
N LEU A 21 6.95 4.23 -6.85
CA LEU A 21 7.69 4.49 -5.61
C LEU A 21 6.74 4.99 -4.53
N ILE A 22 5.84 5.93 -4.87
CA ILE A 22 4.83 6.46 -3.95
C ILE A 22 3.92 5.33 -3.44
N ARG A 23 3.44 4.47 -4.35
CA ARG A 23 2.64 3.28 -3.98
C ARG A 23 3.38 2.34 -3.04
N TYR A 24 4.65 2.09 -3.33
CA TYR A 24 5.50 1.24 -2.49
C TYR A 24 5.63 1.83 -1.08
N ASP A 25 5.95 3.12 -0.97
CA ASP A 25 6.13 3.79 0.32
C ASP A 25 4.83 3.79 1.15
N ILE A 26 3.68 4.03 0.51
CA ILE A 26 2.38 3.95 1.18
C ILE A 26 2.12 2.56 1.75
N VAL A 27 2.40 1.51 0.98
CA VAL A 27 2.20 0.11 1.41
C VAL A 27 3.15 -0.28 2.54
N ASP A 28 4.39 0.22 2.51
CA ASP A 28 5.40 0.02 3.57
C ASP A 28 5.03 0.77 4.86
N ASP A 29 4.54 2.00 4.74
CA ASP A 29 4.11 2.79 5.90
C ASP A 29 2.84 2.20 6.54
N LEU A 30 1.90 1.68 5.75
CA LEU A 30 0.78 0.89 6.27
C LEU A 30 1.26 -0.33 7.06
N ARG A 31 2.33 -0.99 6.59
CA ARG A 31 2.90 -2.16 7.29
C ARG A 31 3.49 -1.76 8.63
N LYS A 32 4.29 -0.69 8.67
CA LYS A 32 4.86 -0.15 9.92
C LYS A 32 3.79 0.27 10.92
N MET A 33 2.71 0.89 10.45
CA MET A 33 1.59 1.24 11.32
C MET A 33 0.89 -0.01 11.89
N TYR A 34 0.70 -1.05 11.07
CA TYR A 34 0.14 -2.31 11.53
C TYR A 34 1.04 -2.98 12.58
N ASP A 35 2.36 -3.01 12.36
CA ASP A 35 3.31 -3.62 13.31
C ASP A 35 3.29 -2.97 14.71
N VAL A 36 2.81 -1.72 14.84
CA VAL A 36 2.70 -1.00 16.12
C VAL A 36 1.29 -1.04 16.70
N LEU A 37 0.27 -0.95 15.85
CA LEU A 37 -1.13 -0.79 16.27
C LEU A 37 -1.91 -2.11 16.30
N GLU A 38 -1.45 -3.13 15.56
CA GLU A 38 -2.13 -4.41 15.36
C GLU A 38 -3.59 -4.28 14.88
N ASP A 39 -3.90 -3.18 14.18
CA ASP A 39 -5.24 -2.89 13.67
C ASP A 39 -5.46 -3.56 12.30
N GLU A 40 -6.30 -4.59 12.28
CA GLU A 40 -6.66 -5.36 11.07
C GLU A 40 -7.26 -4.52 9.94
N THR A 41 -7.81 -3.33 10.24
CA THR A 41 -8.30 -2.43 9.18
C THR A 41 -7.16 -1.88 8.33
N ILE A 42 -5.96 -1.71 8.90
CA ILE A 42 -4.74 -1.27 8.20
C ILE A 42 -4.28 -2.35 7.24
N LYS A 43 -4.19 -3.59 7.72
CA LYS A 43 -3.83 -4.75 6.90
C LYS A 43 -4.82 -4.94 5.75
N THR A 44 -6.11 -4.88 6.05
CA THR A 44 -7.18 -4.99 5.04
C THR A 44 -7.05 -3.91 3.97
N LEU A 45 -6.77 -2.66 4.36
CA LEU A 45 -6.58 -1.57 3.40
C LEU A 45 -5.35 -1.83 2.50
N ALA A 46 -4.21 -2.19 3.08
CA ALA A 46 -2.99 -2.40 2.33
C ALA A 46 -3.14 -3.52 1.29
N LEU A 47 -3.71 -4.66 1.68
CA LEU A 47 -3.95 -5.78 0.76
C LEU A 47 -4.88 -5.38 -0.39
N LYS A 48 -5.96 -4.63 -0.11
CA LYS A 48 -6.85 -4.09 -1.16
C LYS A 48 -6.10 -3.16 -2.12
N LEU A 49 -5.28 -2.24 -1.61
CA LEU A 49 -4.50 -1.33 -2.47
C LEU A 49 -3.52 -2.11 -3.35
N ILE A 50 -2.84 -3.12 -2.82
CA ILE A 50 -1.92 -3.98 -3.58
C ILE A 50 -2.66 -4.68 -4.73
N GLU A 51 -3.85 -5.21 -4.50
CA GLU A 51 -4.66 -5.88 -5.52
C GLU A 51 -5.02 -4.97 -6.71
N THR A 52 -5.13 -3.66 -6.49
CA THR A 52 -5.41 -2.67 -7.56
C THR A 52 -4.21 -2.35 -8.46
N GLU A 53 -3.00 -2.82 -8.16
CA GLU A 53 -1.82 -2.58 -9.01
C GLU A 53 -1.85 -3.50 -10.24
N ASP A 54 -2.08 -2.96 -11.44
CA ASP A 54 -2.18 -3.73 -12.68
C ASP A 54 -0.85 -4.36 -13.11
N ASP A 55 0.28 -3.71 -12.81
CA ASP A 55 1.59 -4.29 -13.12
C ASP A 55 1.94 -5.42 -12.14
N LEU A 56 1.90 -6.65 -12.65
CA LEU A 56 2.17 -7.87 -11.86
C LEU A 56 3.53 -7.88 -11.19
N LYS A 57 4.56 -7.22 -11.75
CA LYS A 57 5.88 -7.10 -11.12
C LYS A 57 5.77 -6.25 -9.86
N TYR A 58 5.10 -5.11 -9.94
CA TYR A 58 4.93 -4.22 -8.80
C TYR A 58 3.94 -4.77 -7.77
N ARG A 59 2.84 -5.37 -8.20
CA ARG A 59 1.89 -6.08 -7.30
C ARG A 59 2.62 -7.12 -6.44
N LYS A 60 3.45 -7.97 -7.05
CA LYS A 60 4.26 -8.96 -6.32
C LYS A 60 5.29 -8.31 -5.40
N LYS A 61 5.90 -7.20 -5.83
CA LYS A 61 6.84 -6.43 -5.00
C LYS A 61 6.15 -5.89 -3.74
N TYR A 62 4.97 -5.28 -3.88
CA TYR A 62 4.22 -4.71 -2.76
C TYR A 62 3.71 -5.81 -1.82
N ALA A 63 3.16 -6.90 -2.37
CA ALA A 63 2.74 -8.07 -1.58
C ALA A 63 3.91 -8.69 -0.79
N GLY A 64 5.14 -8.56 -1.28
CA GLY A 64 6.34 -8.99 -0.56
C GLY A 64 6.54 -8.31 0.80
N LEU A 65 6.11 -7.05 0.95
CA LEU A 65 6.16 -6.31 2.22
C LEU A 65 5.21 -6.86 3.27
N TRP A 66 4.16 -7.58 2.85
CA TRP A 66 3.10 -8.11 3.72
C TRP A 66 3.18 -9.63 3.88
N ARG A 67 4.26 -10.27 3.40
CA ARG A 67 4.44 -11.71 3.57
C ARG A 67 4.74 -12.03 5.04
N GLY A 68 3.99 -13.00 5.60
CA GLY A 68 4.19 -13.47 6.97
C GLY A 68 3.48 -12.63 8.04
N VAL A 69 2.62 -11.70 7.61
CA VAL A 69 1.64 -11.00 8.44
C VAL A 69 0.26 -11.47 8.08
#